data_AF-A0A7V6L9N7-F1
#
_entry.id   AF-A0A7V6L9N7-F1
#
_cell.length_a   1.000
_cell.length_b   1.000
_cell.length_c   1.000
_cell.angle_alpha   90.00
_cell.angle_beta   90.00
_cell.angle_gamma   90.00
#
_symmetry.space_group_name_H-M   'P 1'
#
loop_
_entity.id
_entity.type
_entity.pdbx_description
1 polymer ?
#
loop_
_entity_poly.entity_id
_entity_poly.type
_entity_poly.pdbx_seq_one_letter_code
_entity_poly.pdbx_strand_id
1 'polypeptide(L)'
;MEVSNVMLAFGLTLLAGLSTGIGSAMAFFAKRTNTRFLSISLGFSAGVMIYVSFVEIFLKARTQLSAEYGDVHGTWITVLSFFGGIMLIALIDRFIPKGENPHEIGKVEDMTE
;
A
#
# COMPACT_ATOMS: atom_id res chain seq x y z
N MET A 1 2.81 -11.49 23.77
CA MET A 1 1.89 -11.68 22.64
C MET A 1 1.37 -13.11 22.70
N GLU A 2 0.06 -13.28 22.86
CA GLU A 2 -0.60 -14.59 22.81
C GLU A 2 -0.33 -15.25 21.43
N VAL A 3 -0.02 -16.56 21.40
CA VAL A 3 0.20 -17.32 20.14
C VAL A 3 -0.97 -17.17 19.17
N SER A 4 -2.18 -17.00 19.70
CA SER A 4 -3.41 -16.73 18.95
C SER A 4 -3.31 -15.48 18.05
N ASN A 5 -2.72 -14.39 18.56
CA ASN A 5 -2.61 -13.13 17.80
C ASN A 5 -1.67 -13.27 16.60
N VAL A 6 -0.59 -14.05 16.76
CA VAL A 6 0.38 -14.31 15.68
C VAL A 6 -0.26 -15.15 14.58
N MET A 7 -0.98 -16.22 14.95
CA MET A 7 -1.66 -17.09 13.98
C MET A 7 -2.74 -16.33 13.19
N LEU A 8 -3.50 -15.46 13.87
CA LEU A 8 -4.52 -14.63 13.23
C LEU A 8 -3.88 -13.60 12.28
N ALA A 9 -2.88 -12.84 12.74
CA ALA A 9 -2.19 -11.86 11.90
C ALA A 9 -1.51 -12.51 10.68
N PHE A 10 -0.91 -13.69 10.87
CA PHE A 10 -0.34 -14.47 9.78
C PHE A 10 -1.41 -14.92 8.78
N GLY A 11 -2.54 -15.47 9.25
CA GLY A 11 -3.65 -15.88 8.39
C GLY A 11 -4.21 -14.73 7.56
N LEU A 12 -4.43 -13.56 8.17
CA LEU A 12 -4.89 -12.37 7.45
C LEU A 12 -3.89 -11.88 6.41
N THR A 13 -2.60 -11.85 6.76
CA THR A 13 -1.54 -11.40 5.83
C THR A 13 -1.36 -12.39 4.67
N LEU A 14 -1.48 -13.69 4.93
CA LEU A 14 -1.45 -14.73 3.91
C LEU A 14 -2.61 -14.58 2.92
N LEU A 15 -3.84 -14.38 3.42
CA LEU A 15 -5.02 -14.16 2.56
C LEU A 15 -4.90 -12.89 1.71
N ALA A 16 -4.35 -11.81 2.26
CA ALA A 16 -4.06 -10.60 1.51
C ALA A 16 -3.04 -10.87 0.38
N GLY A 17 -1.94 -11.58 0.67
CA GLY A 17 -0.95 -11.95 -0.34
C GLY A 17 -1.50 -12.88 -1.43
N LEU A 18 -2.31 -13.87 -1.06
CA LEU A 18 -2.98 -14.76 -2.01
C LEU A 18 -3.93 -14.00 -2.94
N SER A 19 -4.57 -12.94 -2.45
CA SER A 19 -5.45 -12.08 -3.26
C SER A 19 -4.68 -11.36 -4.37
N THR A 20 -3.44 -10.90 -4.11
CA THR A 20 -2.53 -10.38 -5.15
C THR A 20 -2.17 -11.47 -6.17
N GLY A 21 -1.91 -12.69 -5.69
CA GLY A 21 -1.67 -13.86 -6.54
C GLY A 21 -2.84 -14.15 -7.49
N ILE A 22 -4.07 -14.15 -6.99
CA ILE A 22 -5.29 -14.32 -7.80
C ILE A 22 -5.41 -13.19 -8.83
N GLY A 23 -5.15 -11.94 -8.42
CA GLY A 23 -5.09 -10.78 -9.32
C GLY A 23 -4.13 -10.98 -10.48
N SER A 24 -2.91 -11.43 -10.19
CA SER A 24 -1.89 -11.73 -11.20
C SER A 24 -2.26 -12.92 -12.10
N ALA A 25 -2.91 -13.95 -11.55
CA ALA A 25 -3.36 -15.12 -12.31
C ALA A 25 -4.42 -14.72 -13.36
N MET A 26 -5.33 -13.81 -13.03
CA MET A 26 -6.33 -13.29 -13.97
C MET A 26 -5.70 -12.55 -15.15
N ALA A 27 -4.52 -11.94 -14.97
CA ALA A 27 -3.82 -11.23 -16.04
C ALA A 27 -3.38 -12.15 -17.19
N PHE A 28 -3.07 -13.43 -16.92
CA PHE A 28 -2.70 -14.40 -17.98
C PHE A 28 -3.84 -14.71 -18.95
N PHE A 29 -5.09 -14.52 -18.54
CA PHE A 29 -6.26 -14.71 -19.41
C PHE A 29 -6.71 -13.42 -20.10
N ALA A 30 -6.13 -12.27 -19.72
CA ALA A 30 -6.46 -10.97 -20.29
C ALA A 30 -5.74 -10.77 -21.64
N LYS A 31 -6.50 -10.79 -22.74
CA LYS A 31 -5.95 -10.62 -24.11
C LYS A 31 -5.69 -9.18 -24.53
N ARG A 32 -6.26 -8.19 -23.83
CA ARG A 32 -6.06 -6.76 -24.08
C ARG A 32 -6.18 -5.95 -22.79
N THR A 33 -5.43 -4.86 -22.72
CA THR A 33 -5.51 -3.90 -21.61
C THR A 33 -6.80 -3.08 -21.71
N ASN A 34 -7.78 -3.34 -20.85
CA ASN A 34 -8.94 -2.45 -20.72
C ASN A 34 -8.62 -1.31 -19.76
N THR A 35 -8.18 -0.18 -20.31
CA THR A 35 -7.79 1.02 -19.52
C THR A 35 -8.93 1.57 -18.66
N ARG A 36 -10.19 1.43 -19.07
CA ARG A 36 -11.34 1.86 -18.23
C ARG A 36 -11.45 1.00 -16.97
N PHE A 37 -11.39 -0.32 -17.13
CA PHE A 37 -11.41 -1.23 -15.99
C PHE A 37 -10.20 -1.01 -15.08
N LEU A 38 -9.01 -0.91 -15.67
CA LEU A 38 -7.76 -0.68 -14.93
C LEU A 38 -7.81 0.62 -14.12
N SER A 39 -8.25 1.73 -14.71
CA SER A 39 -8.37 3.01 -14.01
C SER A 39 -9.39 2.96 -12.86
N ILE A 40 -10.51 2.25 -13.03
CA ILE A 40 -11.50 2.07 -11.94
C ILE A 40 -10.90 1.25 -10.80
N SER A 41 -10.23 0.13 -11.12
CA SER A 41 -9.61 -0.74 -10.12
C SER A 41 -8.47 -0.04 -9.37
N LEU A 42 -7.60 0.70 -10.08
CA LEU A 42 -6.52 1.49 -9.48
C LEU A 42 -7.08 2.62 -8.61
N GLY A 43 -8.11 3.34 -9.08
CA GLY A 43 -8.77 4.37 -8.30
C GLY A 43 -9.43 3.83 -7.02
N PHE A 44 -10.09 2.67 -7.11
CA PHE A 44 -10.66 1.98 -5.95
C PHE A 44 -9.57 1.59 -4.94
N SER A 45 -8.48 0.98 -5.40
CA SER A 45 -7.36 0.58 -4.56
C SER A 45 -6.70 1.79 -3.87
N ALA A 46 -6.45 2.87 -4.61
CA ALA A 46 -5.91 4.10 -4.07
C ALA A 46 -6.83 4.71 -3.00
N GLY A 47 -8.16 4.72 -3.24
CA GLY A 47 -9.14 5.20 -2.27
C GLY A 47 -9.14 4.41 -0.96
N VAL A 48 -9.13 3.07 -1.04
CA VAL A 48 -9.05 2.19 0.15
C VAL A 48 -7.76 2.47 0.94
N MET A 49 -6.62 2.59 0.27
CA MET A 49 -5.34 2.82 0.93
C MET A 49 -5.23 4.21 1.57
N ILE A 50 -5.81 5.25 0.95
CA ILE A 50 -5.90 6.59 1.55
C ILE A 50 -6.75 6.55 2.82
N TYR A 51 -7.92 5.89 2.79
CA TYR A 51 -8.78 5.75 3.96
C TYR A 51 -8.06 5.02 5.10
N VAL A 52 -7.48 3.85 4.82
CA VAL A 52 -6.73 3.06 5.82
C VAL A 52 -5.59 3.88 6.42
N SER A 53 -4.84 4.62 5.58
CA SER A 53 -3.71 5.41 6.04
C SER A 53 -4.11 6.56 6.97
N PHE A 54 -5.09 7.37 6.57
CA PHE A 54 -5.47 8.57 7.32
C PHE A 54 -6.45 8.31 8.47
N VAL A 55 -7.43 7.42 8.27
CA VAL A 55 -8.51 7.22 9.23
C VAL A 55 -8.16 6.13 10.23
N GLU A 56 -7.49 5.06 9.81
CA GLU A 56 -7.14 3.98 10.72
C GLU A 56 -5.74 4.15 11.31
N ILE A 57 -4.71 4.11 10.47
CA ILE A 57 -3.32 4.01 10.93
C ILE A 57 -2.88 5.32 11.59
N PHE A 58 -3.12 6.47 10.95
CA PHE A 58 -2.69 7.76 11.48
C PHE A 58 -3.39 8.10 12.82
N LEU A 59 -4.71 7.86 12.94
CA LEU A 59 -5.42 8.12 14.19
C LEU A 59 -5.02 7.16 15.32
N LYS A 60 -4.78 5.88 15.00
CA LYS A 60 -4.22 4.92 15.98
C LYS A 60 -2.84 5.38 16.44
N ALA A 61 -1.95 5.74 15.52
CA ALA A 61 -0.61 6.24 15.85
C ALA A 61 -0.68 7.50 16.73
N ARG A 62 -1.50 8.50 16.37
CA ARG A 62 -1.69 9.72 17.17
C ARG A 62 -2.16 9.38 18.59
N THR A 63 -3.15 8.51 18.72
CA THR A 63 -3.71 8.15 20.03
C THR A 63 -2.66 7.46 20.92
N GLN A 64 -1.87 6.56 20.36
CA GLN A 64 -0.82 5.85 21.11
C GLN A 64 0.36 6.78 21.46
N LEU A 65 0.82 7.63 20.53
CA LEU A 65 1.93 8.56 20.76
C LEU A 65 1.54 9.71 21.69
N SER A 66 0.32 10.24 21.60
CA SER A 66 -0.16 11.27 22.51
C SER A 66 -0.33 10.76 23.94
N ALA A 67 -0.63 9.47 24.12
CA ALA A 67 -0.69 8.86 25.45
C ALA A 67 0.68 8.83 26.15
N GLU A 68 1.77 8.63 25.39
CA GLU A 68 3.13 8.52 25.94
C GLU A 68 3.87 9.87 26.02
N TYR A 69 3.73 10.73 25.00
CA TYR A 69 4.48 11.98 24.88
C TYR A 69 3.64 13.24 25.18
N GLY A 70 2.36 13.08 25.52
CA GLY A 70 1.39 14.17 25.67
C GLY A 70 0.82 14.67 24.33
N ASP A 71 -0.32 15.36 24.39
CA ASP A 71 -1.11 15.68 23.19
C ASP A 71 -0.35 16.46 22.11
N VAL A 72 0.39 17.50 22.52
CA VAL A 72 1.10 18.37 21.57
C VAL A 72 2.29 17.65 20.93
N HIS A 73 3.18 17.08 21.76
CA HIS A 73 4.37 16.41 21.25
C HIS A 73 4.03 15.11 20.51
N GLY A 74 3.11 14.29 21.04
CA GLY A 74 2.68 13.05 20.39
C GLY A 74 2.05 13.29 19.01
N THR A 75 1.26 14.35 18.86
CA THR A 75 0.71 14.74 17.56
C THR A 75 1.82 15.15 16.58
N TRP A 76 2.78 15.96 17.02
CA TRP A 76 3.92 16.37 16.18
C TRP A 76 4.77 15.17 15.74
N ILE A 77 5.09 14.26 16.66
CA ILE A 77 5.86 13.04 16.34
C ILE A 77 5.10 12.18 15.33
N THR A 78 3.77 12.06 15.47
CA THR A 78 2.93 11.30 14.53
C THR A 78 2.98 11.90 13.12
N VAL A 79 2.81 13.21 13.01
CA VAL A 79 2.88 13.93 11.73
C VAL A 79 4.27 13.77 11.09
N LEU A 80 5.33 13.99 11.86
CA LEU A 80 6.71 13.85 11.37
C LEU A 80 7.02 12.42 10.94
N SER A 81 6.52 11.42 11.65
CA SER A 81 6.71 10.00 11.29
C SER A 81 5.94 9.64 10.01
N PHE A 82 4.73 10.16 9.83
CA PHE A 82 3.94 9.94 8.62
C PHE A 82 4.61 10.54 7.38
N PHE A 83 4.99 11.82 7.43
CA PHE A 83 5.71 12.46 6.32
C PHE A 83 7.13 11.92 6.15
N GLY A 84 7.79 11.50 7.23
CA GLY A 84 9.06 10.78 7.17
C GLY A 84 8.95 9.47 6.42
N GLY A 85 7.86 8.71 6.62
CA GLY A 85 7.55 7.50 5.85
C GLY A 85 7.34 7.79 4.36
N ILE A 86 6.61 8.87 4.03
CA ILE A 86 6.45 9.32 2.63
C ILE A 86 7.81 9.67 2.00
N MET A 87 8.63 10.44 2.71
CA MET A 87 9.97 10.81 2.25
C MET A 87 10.86 9.58 2.05
N LEU A 88 10.78 8.60 2.95
CA LEU A 88 11.52 7.35 2.84
C LEU A 88 11.10 6.57 1.59
N ILE A 89 9.80 6.42 1.33
CA ILE A 89 9.30 5.74 0.12
C ILE A 89 9.74 6.49 -1.14
N ALA A 90 9.65 7.83 -1.15
CA ALA A 90 10.12 8.64 -2.27
C ALA A 90 11.63 8.47 -2.52
N LEU A 91 12.42 8.32 -1.45
CA LEU A 91 13.84 8.06 -1.56
C LEU A 91 14.10 6.65 -2.13
N ILE A 92 13.36 5.63 -1.67
CA ILE A 92 13.43 4.27 -2.19
C ILE A 92 13.11 4.27 -3.69
N ASP A 93 12.01 4.90 -4.11
CA ASP A 93 11.61 4.98 -5.52
C ASP A 93 12.67 5.66 -6.38
N ARG A 94 13.31 6.72 -5.87
CA ARG A 94 14.42 7.39 -6.56
C ARG A 94 15.62 6.48 -6.81
N PHE A 95 15.83 5.46 -5.97
CA PHE A 95 16.92 4.49 -6.15
C PHE A 95 16.54 3.32 -7.07
N ILE A 96 15.27 3.17 -7.45
CA ILE A 96 14.82 2.12 -8.38
C ILE A 96 15.12 2.55 -9.83
N PRO A 97 15.86 1.76 -10.62
CA PRO A 97 16.14 2.06 -12.02
C PRO A 97 14.86 2.16 -12.85
N LYS A 98 14.76 3.18 -13.71
CA LYS A 98 13.53 3.52 -14.46
C LYS A 98 13.00 2.41 -15.38
N GLY A 99 13.88 1.57 -15.94
CA GLY A 99 13.49 0.50 -16.85
C GLY A 99 12.72 -0.67 -16.22
N GLU A 100 12.68 -0.75 -14.88
CA GLU A 100 11.94 -1.77 -14.13
C GLU A 100 10.83 -1.15 -13.26
N ASN A 101 10.57 0.16 -13.38
CA ASN A 101 9.65 0.84 -12.46
C ASN A 101 8.18 0.52 -12.83
N PRO A 102 7.41 -0.19 -11.98
CA PRO A 102 6.02 -0.57 -12.27
C PRO A 102 5.04 0.61 -12.39
N HIS A 103 5.50 1.83 -12.10
CA HIS A 103 4.74 3.07 -12.27
C HIS A 103 4.69 3.55 -13.73
N GLU A 104 5.48 2.97 -14.64
CA GLU A 104 5.30 3.16 -16.08
C GLU A 104 4.24 2.18 -16.61
N ILE A 105 3.21 2.71 -17.29
CA ILE A 105 2.09 1.90 -17.79
C ILE A 105 2.56 1.07 -18.98
N GLY A 106 3.06 -0.14 -18.73
CA GLY A 106 3.26 -1.13 -19.77
C GLY A 106 1.93 -1.66 -20.28
N LYS A 107 1.68 -1.60 -21.59
CA LYS A 107 0.50 -2.29 -22.15
C LYS A 107 0.87 -3.74 -22.41
N VAL A 108 -0.09 -4.64 -22.24
CA VAL A 108 0.06 -6.07 -22.62
C VAL A 108 0.43 -6.22 -24.10
N GLU A 109 0.06 -5.24 -24.93
CA GLU A 109 0.41 -5.18 -26.35
C GLU A 109 1.91 -4.92 -26.59
N ASP A 110 2.57 -4.18 -25.69
CA ASP A 110 4.00 -3.82 -25.79
C ASP A 110 4.93 -5.00 -25.41
N MET A 111 4.38 -6.08 -24.84
CA MET A 111 5.13 -7.29 -24.45
C MET A 111 5.30 -8.30 -25.61
N THR A 112 4.77 -7.99 -26.79
CA THR A 112 4.70 -8.90 -27.95
C THR A 112 5.58 -8.46 -29.14
N GLU A 113 6.41 -7.42 -28.99
CA GLU A 113 7.50 -7.11 -29.92
C GLU A 113 8.85 -7.65 -29.43
#